data_AF-A0A6L4AES8-F1
#
_entry.id   AF-A0A6L4AES8-F1
#
_cell.length_a   1.000
_cell.length_b   1.000
_cell.length_c   1.000
_cell.angle_alpha   90.00
_cell.angle_beta   90.00
_cell.angle_gamma   90.00
#
_symmetry.space_group_name_H-M   'P 1'
#
loop_
_entity.id
_entity.type
_entity.pdbx_description
1 polymer ?
#
loop_
_entity_poly.entity_id
_entity_poly.type
_entity_poly.pdbx_seq_one_letter_code
_entity_poly.pdbx_strand_id
1 'polypeptide(L)' 'MLTPRGNVHGSRLPRLGAVGHIVGLSTVNPCRRCVVVAYPLTDSPDYHYSSGIHTVYVRFLDNGEIQQFGSIWFQEEGG' A
#
# COMPACT_ATOMS: atom_id res chain seq x y z
N MET A 1 5.30 18.63 11.42
CA MET A 1 4.05 18.20 12.09
C MET A 1 3.53 16.96 11.36
N LEU A 2 3.78 15.79 11.92
CA LEU A 2 3.22 14.51 11.46
C LEU A 2 1.79 14.42 12.01
N THR A 3 0.80 14.17 11.15
CA THR A 3 -0.60 14.11 11.57
C THR A 3 -0.81 12.91 12.52
N PRO A 4 -1.60 13.06 13.60
CA PRO A 4 -1.85 12.00 14.58
C PRO A 4 -2.59 10.76 14.03
N ARG A 5 -2.96 10.76 12.74
CA ARG A 5 -3.51 9.59 12.02
C ARG A 5 -2.43 8.65 11.46
N GLY A 6 -1.16 9.01 11.52
CA GLY A 6 -0.08 8.28 10.85
C GLY A 6 0.42 7.00 11.55
N ASN A 7 0.36 6.92 12.89
CA ASN A 7 1.21 5.97 13.62
C ASN A 7 0.49 4.79 14.28
N VAL A 8 -0.83 4.76 14.33
CA VAL A 8 -1.55 3.69 15.04
C VAL A 8 -2.76 3.24 14.23
N HIS A 9 -2.50 2.56 13.13
CA HIS A 9 -3.48 1.62 12.60
C HIS A 9 -2.77 0.29 12.40
N GLY A 10 -3.36 -0.81 12.88
CA GLY A 10 -2.88 -2.16 12.64
C GLY A 10 -3.09 -2.61 11.19
N SER A 11 -2.89 -1.70 10.21
CA SER A 11 -2.99 -2.02 8.80
C SER A 11 -1.87 -2.99 8.47
N ARG A 12 -2.25 -4.26 8.37
CA ARG A 12 -1.40 -5.33 7.90
C ARG A 12 -0.93 -4.96 6.48
N LEU A 13 0.28 -5.37 6.13
CA LEU A 13 0.76 -5.29 4.76
C LEU A 13 -0.32 -5.89 3.83
N PRO A 14 -0.81 -5.15 2.81
CA PRO A 14 -1.86 -5.69 1.93
C PRO A 14 -1.32 -6.93 1.25
N ARG A 15 -2.14 -7.98 1.11
CA ARG A 15 -1.67 -9.28 0.62
C ARG A 15 -1.16 -9.20 -0.82
N LEU A 16 -0.26 -10.11 -1.18
CA LEU A 16 0.18 -10.24 -2.57
C LEU A 16 -1.03 -10.64 -3.41
N GLY A 17 -1.30 -9.92 -4.49
CA GLY A 17 -2.50 -10.09 -5.30
C GLY A 17 -3.75 -9.41 -4.75
N ALA A 18 -3.67 -8.71 -3.61
CA ALA A 18 -4.79 -7.92 -3.11
C ALA A 18 -5.16 -6.82 -4.10
N VAL A 19 -6.45 -6.72 -4.40
CA VAL A 19 -7.02 -5.66 -5.24
C VAL A 19 -7.62 -4.60 -4.34
N GLY A 20 -7.38 -3.34 -4.67
CA GLY A 20 -7.84 -2.23 -3.85
C GLY A 20 -7.45 -0.90 -4.46
N HIS A 21 -7.35 0.12 -3.61
CA HIS A 21 -6.91 1.45 -4.00
C HIS A 21 -5.98 2.04 -2.95
N ILE A 22 -5.11 2.94 -3.41
CA ILE A 22 -4.18 3.68 -2.56
C ILE A 22 -4.88 4.91 -1.99
N VAL A 23 -4.81 5.08 -0.68
CA VAL A 23 -5.42 6.18 0.05
C VAL A 23 -4.34 7.06 0.68
N GLY A 24 -4.59 8.37 0.70
CA GLY A 24 -3.78 9.35 1.43
C GLY A 24 -2.50 9.82 0.74
N LEU A 25 -2.22 9.36 -0.48
CA LEU A 25 -1.25 10.01 -1.36
C LEU A 25 -1.98 11.01 -2.28
N SER A 26 -1.61 12.28 -2.22
CA SER A 26 -2.16 13.31 -3.12
C SER A 26 -1.78 13.10 -4.59
N THR A 27 -0.73 12.32 -4.84
CA THR A 27 -0.20 12.02 -6.17
C THR A 27 -0.93 10.86 -6.86
N VAL A 28 -1.77 10.12 -6.14
CA VAL A 28 -2.53 8.99 -6.68
C VAL A 28 -4.01 9.30 -6.60
N ASN A 29 -4.73 9.11 -7.70
CA ASN A 29 -6.17 9.21 -7.70
C ASN A 29 -6.74 8.12 -6.76
N PRO A 30 -7.47 8.48 -5.69
CA PRO A 30 -7.97 7.51 -4.71
C PRO A 30 -9.02 6.54 -5.29
N CYS A 31 -9.64 6.88 -6.42
CA CYS A 31 -10.57 5.99 -7.12
C CYS A 31 -9.85 4.99 -8.04
N ARG A 32 -8.52 5.09 -8.18
CA ARG A 32 -7.74 4.28 -9.11
C ARG A 32 -7.44 2.93 -8.48
N ARG A 33 -8.00 1.87 -9.09
CA ARG A 33 -7.82 0.50 -8.62
C ARG A 33 -6.47 -0.05 -9.05
N CYS A 34 -5.84 -0.79 -8.16
CA CYS A 34 -4.58 -1.46 -8.40
C CYS A 34 -4.53 -2.81 -7.68
N VAL A 35 -3.60 -3.65 -8.13
CA VAL A 35 -3.28 -4.94 -7.51
C VAL A 35 -1.86 -4.91 -6.97
N VAL A 36 -1.66 -5.40 -5.74
CA VAL A 36 -0.32 -5.54 -5.15
C VAL A 36 0.42 -6.66 -5.86
N VAL A 37 1.55 -6.36 -6.49
CA VAL A 37 2.30 -7.33 -7.31
C VAL A 37 3.62 -7.77 -6.69
N ALA A 38 4.20 -6.95 -5.81
CA ALA A 38 5.41 -7.30 -5.09
C ALA A 38 5.62 -6.37 -3.88
N TYR A 39 6.52 -6.79 -2.99
CA TYR A 39 7.11 -5.93 -1.97
C TYR A 39 8.59 -5.77 -2.31
N PRO A 40 9.19 -4.58 -2.16
CA PRO A 40 10.64 -4.51 -2.12
C PRO A 40 11.10 -5.42 -0.99
N LEU A 41 12.14 -6.21 -1.26
CA LEU A 41 12.83 -6.98 -0.23
C LEU A 41 13.40 -5.98 0.78
N THR A 42 12.64 -5.65 1.82
CA THR A 42 13.16 -4.83 2.90
C THR A 42 14.15 -5.70 3.68
N ASP A 43 15.29 -5.15 4.08
CA ASP A 43 16.32 -5.79 4.93
C ASP A 43 15.80 -6.29 6.31
N SER A 44 14.51 -6.10 6.61
CA SER A 44 13.86 -6.67 7.79
C SER A 44 13.15 -7.99 7.41
N PRO A 45 13.60 -9.13 7.95
CA PRO A 45 13.02 -10.45 7.65
C PRO A 45 11.61 -10.66 8.22
N ASP A 46 11.04 -9.66 8.88
CA ASP A 46 9.75 -9.78 9.56
C ASP A 46 8.70 -8.81 8.99
N TYR A 47 7.85 -9.36 8.13
CA TYR A 47 6.71 -8.69 7.50
C TYR A 47 5.55 -8.43 8.48
N HIS A 48 5.60 -8.96 9.71
CA HIS A 48 4.56 -8.74 10.73
C HIS A 48 4.74 -7.44 11.50
N TYR A 49 5.93 -6.86 11.56
CA TYR A 49 6.24 -5.70 12.43
C TYR A 49 6.37 -4.35 11.71
N SER A 50 6.16 -4.28 10.38
CA SER A 50 6.11 -2.99 9.69
C SER A 50 4.85 -2.22 10.11
N SER A 51 4.98 -1.39 11.14
CA SER A 51 3.89 -0.66 11.76
C SER A 51 3.55 0.56 10.92
N GLY A 52 2.57 0.42 10.03
CA GLY A 52 1.77 1.53 9.47
C GLY A 52 2.29 2.22 8.20
N ILE A 53 3.49 1.92 7.72
CA ILE A 53 4.10 2.55 6.54
C ILE A 53 4.67 1.47 5.64
N HIS A 54 3.94 1.12 4.58
CA HIS A 54 4.31 0.03 3.68
C HIS A 54 4.89 0.56 2.38
N THR A 55 5.98 -0.05 1.93
CA THR A 55 6.45 0.09 0.55
C THR A 55 5.99 -1.11 -0.24
N VAL A 56 5.27 -0.87 -1.34
CA VAL A 56 4.69 -1.92 -2.19
C VAL A 56 4.89 -1.56 -3.67
N TYR A 57 4.95 -2.57 -4.52
CA TYR A 57 4.73 -2.41 -5.95
C TYR A 57 3.27 -2.74 -6.26
N VAL A 58 2.59 -1.83 -6.94
CA VAL A 58 1.23 -2.05 -7.41
C VAL A 58 1.20 -2.01 -8.93
N ARG A 59 0.29 -2.77 -9.53
CA ARG A 59 -0.09 -2.64 -10.93
C ARG A 59 -1.46 -1.99 -11.03
N PHE A 60 -1.55 -0.85 -11.69
CA PHE A 60 -2.83 -0.20 -11.91
C PHE A 60 -3.69 -0.97 -12.94
N LEU A 61 -4.98 -1.11 -12.64
CA LEU A 61 -5.88 -1.93 -13.47
C LEU A 61 -6.39 -1.19 -14.71
N ASP A 62 -6.28 0.13 -14.75
CA ASP A 62 -6.74 0.96 -15.87
C ASP A 62 -5.75 0.96 -17.05
N ASN A 63 -4.44 1.01 -16.77
CA ASN A 63 -3.40 1.13 -17.81
C ASN A 63 -2.31 0.03 -17.73
N GLY A 64 -2.33 -0.83 -16.72
CA GLY A 64 -1.33 -1.89 -16.54
C GLY A 64 0.03 -1.40 -16.02
N GLU A 65 0.18 -0.11 -15.71
CA GLU A 65 1.40 0.49 -15.21
C GLU A 65 1.78 -0.08 -13.84
N ILE A 66 3.06 -0.39 -13.65
CA ILE A 66 3.61 -0.85 -12.38
C ILE A 66 4.35 0.30 -11.73
N GLN A 67 3.98 0.64 -10.50
CA GLN A 67 4.62 1.72 -9.75
C GLN A 67 4.87 1.31 -8.30
N GLN A 68 6.00 1.78 -7.78
CA GLN A 68 6.36 1.62 -6.37
C GLN A 68 5.77 2.76 -5.56
N PHE A 69 5.15 2.42 -4.44
CA PHE A 69 4.66 3.40 -3.47
C PHE A 69 5.16 3.06 -2.08
N GLY A 70 5.76 4.03 -1.40
CA GLY A 70 6.12 3.97 0.02
C GLY A 70 5.16 4.77 0.87
N SER A 71 5.06 4.42 2.15
CA SER A 71 4.26 5.16 3.13
C SER A 71 2.79 5.31 2.75
N ILE A 72 2.21 4.24 2.19
CA ILE A 72 0.82 4.27 1.75
C ILE A 72 -0.15 3.61 2.70
N TRP A 73 -1.39 4.08 2.64
CA TRP A 73 -2.54 3.30 3.04
C TRP A 73 -3.11 2.57 1.82
N PHE A 74 -3.38 1.27 1.99
CA PHE A 74 -4.02 0.45 0.97
C PHE A 74 -5.35 -0.04 1.51
N GLN A 75 -6.43 0.24 0.79
CA GLN A 75 -7.76 -0.24 1.14
C GLN A 75 -8.13 -1.38 0.19
N GLU A 76 -8.13 -2.61 0.73
CA GLU A 76 -8.53 -3.81 0.00
C GLU A 76 -10.03 -3.77 -0.34
N GLU A 77 -10.38 -4.13 -1.57
CA GLU A 77 -11.77 -4.25 -2.03
C GLU A 77 -12.23 -5.70 -1.75
N GLY A 78 -13.00 -5.91 -0.68
CA GLY A 78 -13.61 -7.22 -0.36
C GLY A 78 -13.29 -7.84 1.01
N GLY A 79 -13.20 -7.04 2.07
CA GLY A 79 -13.08 -7.50 3.47
C GLY A 79 -14.27 -7.08 4.32
#